data_AF-A0A3R6V8G8-F1
#
_entry.id   AF-A0A3R6V8G8-F1
#
_cell.length_a   1.000
_cell.length_b   1.000
_cell.length_c   1.000
_cell.angle_alpha   90.00
_cell.angle_beta   90.00
_cell.angle_gamma   90.00
#
_symmetry.space_group_name_H-M   'P 1'
#
loop_
_entity.id
_entity.type
_entity.pdbx_description
1 polymer ?
#
loop_
_entity_poly.entity_id
_entity_poly.type
_entity_poly.pdbx_seq_one_letter_code
_entity_poly.pdbx_strand_id
1 'polypeptide(L)'
;MAVVRRHANFEAFREAVSGSRILACTTKGSRPYTQVQYLPGDVLLFGSETSGLPDEVRNNISEDLRIRIPINPPADNLNMQRSTMQTLAKAVKAQAPSQVRLLSYTERQARLGRPVSPHVEIYAFPITALSSITNRVTGIAMSGGFAAVGALSIVGADVPALLYSAQEVIPFFAPVSKFVVAFPISYHFLCGARQAVWDNNPEVLTVPQAAPTSYALFGGAAVLGLGAAAITIKRE
;
A
#
# COMPACT_ATOMS: atom_id res chain seq x y z
N MET A 1 0.39 -16.81 16.23
CA MET A 1 0.48 -17.98 15.32
C MET A 1 -0.88 -18.63 15.29
N ALA A 2 -1.34 -19.10 14.13
CA ALA A 2 -2.58 -19.88 14.06
C ALA A 2 -2.36 -21.23 14.77
N VAL A 3 -3.36 -21.71 15.52
CA VAL A 3 -3.32 -23.04 16.12
C VAL A 3 -3.68 -24.05 15.03
N VAL A 4 -2.73 -24.87 14.62
CA VAL A 4 -2.94 -25.91 13.59
C VAL A 4 -3.07 -27.26 14.28
N ARG A 5 -4.15 -27.99 14.00
CA ARG A 5 -4.38 -29.37 14.45
C ARG A 5 -4.62 -30.25 13.24
N ARG A 6 -4.11 -31.47 13.27
CA ARG A 6 -4.32 -32.49 12.23
C ARG A 6 -5.17 -33.61 12.81
N HIS A 7 -6.15 -34.09 12.04
CA HIS A 7 -7.02 -35.21 12.39
C HIS A 7 -6.77 -36.36 11.42
N ALA A 8 -6.92 -37.61 11.87
CA ALA A 8 -6.63 -38.79 11.06
C ALA A 8 -7.57 -38.93 9.85
N ASN A 9 -8.83 -38.55 10.00
CA ASN A 9 -9.87 -38.59 8.97
C ASN A 9 -11.02 -37.62 9.31
N PHE A 10 -12.03 -37.56 8.45
CA PHE A 10 -13.19 -36.68 8.63
C PHE A 10 -14.01 -37.01 9.88
N GLU A 11 -14.12 -38.29 10.24
CA GLU A 11 -14.85 -38.73 11.44
C GLU A 11 -14.17 -38.24 12.73
N ALA A 12 -12.86 -38.43 12.84
CA ALA A 12 -12.07 -37.92 13.96
C ALA A 12 -12.10 -36.39 14.06
N PHE A 13 -12.23 -35.70 12.92
CA PHE A 13 -12.47 -34.26 12.91
C PHE A 13 -13.87 -33.93 13.43
N ARG A 14 -14.91 -34.63 12.96
CA ARG A 14 -16.30 -34.44 13.36
C ARG A 14 -16.52 -34.66 14.85
N GLU A 15 -15.85 -35.66 15.43
CA GLU A 15 -15.79 -35.89 16.87
C GLU A 15 -15.09 -34.74 17.60
N ALA A 16 -13.96 -34.24 17.09
CA ALA A 16 -13.23 -33.16 17.73
C ALA A 16 -13.98 -31.81 17.73
N VAL A 17 -14.92 -31.63 16.81
CA VAL A 17 -15.81 -30.45 16.74
C VAL A 17 -17.24 -30.81 17.14
N SER A 18 -17.45 -31.91 17.88
CA SER A 18 -18.78 -32.35 18.29
C SER A 18 -19.50 -31.23 19.05
N GLY A 19 -20.70 -30.87 18.60
CA GLY A 19 -21.49 -29.76 19.16
C GLY A 19 -21.39 -28.45 18.38
N SER A 20 -20.43 -28.31 17.46
CA SER A 20 -20.38 -27.21 16.51
C SER A 20 -21.18 -27.53 15.25
N ARG A 21 -21.87 -26.53 14.70
CA ARG A 21 -22.51 -26.62 13.40
C ARG A 21 -21.45 -26.51 12.30
N ILE A 22 -21.44 -27.49 11.39
CA ILE A 22 -20.49 -27.53 10.26
C ILE A 22 -21.15 -26.95 9.01
N LEU A 23 -20.52 -25.94 8.42
CA LEU A 23 -20.94 -25.27 7.19
C LEU A 23 -20.03 -25.71 6.04
N ALA A 24 -20.56 -26.49 5.11
CA ALA A 24 -19.82 -26.99 3.95
C ALA A 24 -19.64 -25.88 2.91
N CYS A 25 -18.41 -25.42 2.76
CA CYS A 25 -18.01 -24.38 1.82
C CYS A 25 -17.73 -25.02 0.45
N THR A 26 -18.63 -24.87 -0.52
CA THR A 26 -18.56 -25.59 -1.80
C THR A 26 -19.13 -24.77 -2.96
N THR A 27 -18.74 -25.09 -4.20
CA THR A 27 -19.36 -24.50 -5.40
C THR A 27 -20.71 -25.10 -5.74
N LYS A 28 -20.96 -26.33 -5.28
CA LYS A 28 -22.18 -27.09 -5.50
C LYS A 28 -23.19 -26.90 -4.36
N GLY A 29 -23.13 -25.76 -3.67
CA GLY A 29 -24.05 -25.42 -2.58
C GLY A 29 -25.35 -24.84 -3.12
N SER A 30 -26.45 -25.03 -2.39
CA SER A 30 -27.76 -24.46 -2.75
C SER A 30 -27.91 -23.01 -2.26
N ARG A 31 -27.30 -22.67 -1.11
CA ARG A 31 -27.48 -21.38 -0.44
C ARG A 31 -26.27 -20.45 -0.62
N PRO A 32 -26.42 -19.23 -1.15
CA PRO A 32 -25.31 -18.26 -1.23
C PRO A 32 -24.69 -17.94 0.14
N TYR A 33 -23.37 -17.80 0.18
CA TYR A 33 -22.62 -17.44 1.40
C TYR A 33 -23.05 -16.12 2.09
N THR A 34 -23.74 -15.24 1.37
CA THR A 34 -24.28 -13.98 1.90
C THR A 34 -25.60 -14.14 2.64
N GLN A 35 -26.32 -15.25 2.41
CA GLN A 35 -27.66 -15.48 2.96
C GLN A 35 -27.67 -16.43 4.17
N VAL A 36 -26.51 -16.99 4.54
CA VAL A 36 -26.35 -17.82 5.74
C VAL A 36 -26.26 -16.89 6.94
N GLN A 37 -26.76 -17.30 8.11
CA GLN A 37 -26.48 -16.63 9.38
C GLN A 37 -25.36 -17.42 10.07
N TYR A 38 -24.19 -16.79 10.23
CA TYR A 38 -23.05 -17.37 10.95
C TYR A 38 -23.22 -17.18 12.46
N LEU A 39 -23.10 -18.27 13.20
CA LEU A 39 -23.17 -18.30 14.66
C LEU A 39 -21.78 -18.48 15.28
N PRO A 40 -21.54 -17.94 16.50
CA PRO A 40 -20.31 -18.24 17.23
C PRO A 40 -20.15 -19.75 17.43
N GLY A 41 -18.98 -20.29 17.08
CA GLY A 41 -18.69 -21.72 17.15
C GLY A 41 -18.99 -22.51 15.88
N ASP A 42 -19.52 -21.86 14.83
CA ASP A 42 -19.66 -22.48 13.51
C ASP A 42 -18.29 -22.87 12.93
N VAL A 43 -18.25 -24.05 12.31
CA VAL A 43 -17.06 -24.61 11.67
C VAL A 43 -17.22 -24.51 10.15
N LEU A 44 -16.37 -23.70 9.52
CA LEU A 44 -16.32 -23.59 8.07
C LEU A 44 -15.45 -24.72 7.51
N LEU A 45 -16.08 -25.68 6.83
CA LEU A 45 -15.40 -26.84 6.26
C LEU A 45 -15.09 -26.60 4.79
N PHE A 46 -13.81 -26.61 4.43
CA PHE A 46 -13.33 -26.47 3.05
C PHE A 46 -12.75 -27.77 2.54
N GLY A 47 -12.88 -27.99 1.24
CA GLY A 47 -12.28 -29.13 0.55
C GLY A 47 -10.92 -28.82 -0.04
N SER A 48 -10.37 -29.81 -0.75
CA SER A 48 -9.13 -29.67 -1.50
C SER A 48 -9.25 -28.57 -2.56
N GLU A 49 -8.12 -27.95 -2.93
CA GLU A 49 -8.12 -26.87 -3.91
C GLU A 49 -8.55 -27.32 -5.30
N THR A 50 -8.10 -28.50 -5.70
CA THR A 50 -8.33 -29.05 -7.03
C THR A 50 -9.70 -29.71 -7.17
N SER A 51 -10.13 -30.45 -6.14
CA SER A 51 -11.30 -31.33 -6.23
C SER A 51 -12.46 -30.90 -5.33
N GLY A 52 -12.27 -29.87 -4.51
CA GLY A 52 -13.28 -29.44 -3.55
C GLY A 52 -13.49 -30.47 -2.43
N LEU A 53 -14.68 -30.42 -1.82
CA LEU A 53 -15.09 -31.39 -0.80
C LEU A 53 -15.51 -32.71 -1.48
N PRO A 54 -15.03 -33.86 -1.00
CA PRO A 54 -15.55 -35.15 -1.44
C PRO A 54 -17.07 -35.22 -1.30
N ASP A 55 -17.74 -35.86 -2.26
CA ASP A 55 -19.20 -35.94 -2.28
C ASP A 55 -19.75 -36.64 -1.03
N GLU A 56 -19.04 -37.65 -0.52
CA GLU A 56 -19.38 -38.34 0.73
C GLU A 56 -19.40 -37.39 1.94
N VAL A 57 -18.40 -36.51 2.06
CA VAL A 57 -18.32 -35.52 3.13
C VAL A 57 -19.40 -34.46 2.99
N ARG A 58 -19.63 -33.98 1.76
CA ARG A 58 -20.65 -32.96 1.46
C ARG A 58 -22.07 -33.50 1.71
N ASN A 59 -22.34 -34.73 1.31
CA ASN A 59 -23.67 -35.33 1.40
C ASN A 59 -24.08 -35.65 2.85
N ASN A 60 -23.09 -35.89 3.72
CA ASN A 60 -23.30 -36.02 5.16
C ASN A 60 -23.68 -34.72 5.88
N ILE A 61 -23.64 -33.57 5.20
CA ILE A 61 -24.03 -32.28 5.73
C ILE A 61 -25.37 -31.87 5.11
N SER A 62 -26.32 -31.41 5.92
CA SER A 62 -27.64 -30.98 5.45
C SER A 62 -27.53 -29.91 4.36
N GLU A 63 -28.43 -29.93 3.37
CA GLU A 63 -28.43 -28.99 2.24
C GLU A 63 -28.45 -27.52 2.68
N ASP A 64 -29.17 -27.21 3.76
CA ASP A 64 -29.24 -25.85 4.33
C ASP A 64 -27.89 -25.34 4.86
N LEU A 65 -26.96 -26.25 5.11
CA LEU A 65 -25.61 -25.97 5.61
C LEU A 65 -24.54 -26.06 4.51
N ARG A 66 -24.95 -26.32 3.25
CA ARG A 66 -24.07 -26.32 2.08
C ARG A 66 -24.02 -24.93 1.47
N ILE A 67 -23.02 -24.17 1.88
CA ILE A 67 -22.80 -22.80 1.45
C ILE A 67 -22.18 -22.78 0.05
N ARG A 68 -22.89 -22.15 -0.88
CA ARG A 68 -22.39 -21.82 -2.21
C ARG A 68 -21.44 -20.65 -2.15
N ILE A 69 -20.20 -20.92 -2.55
CA ILE A 69 -19.18 -19.88 -2.66
C ILE A 69 -18.94 -19.57 -4.14
N PRO A 70 -18.96 -18.28 -4.55
CA PRO A 70 -18.64 -17.92 -5.92
C PRO A 70 -17.19 -18.27 -6.23
N ILE A 71 -17.00 -19.01 -7.31
CA ILE A 71 -15.74 -19.01 -8.04
C ILE A 71 -15.87 -17.90 -9.07
N ASN A 72 -15.15 -16.80 -8.86
CA ASN A 72 -14.82 -15.93 -9.98
C ASN A 72 -13.72 -16.65 -10.77
N PRO A 73 -13.92 -16.95 -12.07
CA PRO A 73 -12.84 -17.44 -12.89
C PRO A 73 -11.76 -16.36 -12.98
N PRO A 74 -10.51 -16.59 -12.54
CA PRO A 74 -9.45 -15.62 -12.76
C PRO A 74 -8.61 -16.01 -13.98
N ALA A 75 -8.04 -15.00 -14.62
CA ALA A 75 -6.99 -15.15 -15.62
C ALA A 75 -5.65 -15.66 -15.04
N ASP A 76 -5.58 -16.11 -13.78
CA ASP A 76 -4.40 -16.74 -13.19
C ASP A 76 -4.71 -17.54 -11.91
N ASN A 77 -4.20 -18.77 -11.85
CA ASN A 77 -4.65 -19.86 -10.97
C ASN A 77 -4.35 -19.68 -9.46
N LEU A 78 -3.47 -18.75 -9.07
CA LEU A 78 -3.07 -18.55 -7.67
C LEU A 78 -3.98 -17.60 -6.87
N ASN A 79 -4.79 -16.79 -7.54
CA ASN A 79 -5.60 -15.75 -6.89
C ASN A 79 -7.03 -16.19 -6.56
N MET A 80 -7.47 -17.35 -7.07
CA MET A 80 -8.86 -17.81 -6.96
C MET A 80 -9.23 -18.06 -5.49
N GLN A 81 -8.53 -18.97 -4.80
CA GLN A 81 -8.88 -19.36 -3.43
C GLN A 81 -8.69 -18.25 -2.40
N ARG A 82 -7.64 -17.43 -2.55
CA ARG A 82 -7.42 -16.29 -1.64
C ARG A 82 -8.55 -15.29 -1.74
N SER A 83 -9.00 -14.96 -2.97
CA SER A 83 -10.12 -14.04 -3.16
C SER A 83 -11.41 -14.60 -2.55
N THR A 84 -11.64 -15.90 -2.73
CA THR A 84 -12.78 -16.62 -2.20
C THR A 84 -12.78 -16.65 -0.66
N MET A 85 -11.65 -17.01 -0.05
CA MET A 85 -11.44 -17.01 1.41
C MET A 85 -11.60 -15.61 2.01
N GLN A 86 -11.06 -14.57 1.36
CA GLN A 86 -11.22 -13.19 1.79
C GLN A 86 -12.67 -12.73 1.72
N THR A 87 -13.38 -13.13 0.67
CA THR A 87 -14.79 -12.77 0.46
C THR A 87 -15.68 -13.43 1.51
N LEU A 88 -15.47 -14.72 1.79
CA LEU A 88 -16.15 -15.43 2.86
C LEU A 88 -15.81 -14.86 4.24
N ALA A 89 -14.52 -14.60 4.53
CA ALA A 89 -14.10 -13.98 5.78
C ALA A 89 -14.72 -12.60 5.99
N LYS A 90 -14.85 -11.80 4.93
CA LYS A 90 -15.57 -10.51 4.97
C LYS A 90 -17.05 -10.70 5.27
N ALA A 91 -17.73 -11.65 4.64
CA ALA A 91 -19.15 -11.93 4.90
C ALA A 91 -19.40 -12.43 6.33
N VAL A 92 -18.57 -13.36 6.81
CA VAL A 92 -18.61 -13.84 8.20
C VAL A 92 -18.38 -12.68 9.17
N LYS A 93 -17.39 -11.82 8.90
CA LYS A 93 -17.11 -10.64 9.72
C LYS A 93 -18.24 -9.61 9.69
N ALA A 94 -18.90 -9.42 8.55
CA ALA A 94 -20.01 -8.49 8.40
C ALA A 94 -21.27 -8.92 9.18
N GLN A 95 -21.44 -10.23 9.38
CA GLN A 95 -22.56 -10.79 10.15
C GLN A 95 -22.22 -11.10 11.61
N ALA A 96 -20.94 -11.10 11.98
CA ALA A 96 -20.53 -11.29 13.36
C ALA A 96 -21.15 -10.18 14.23
N PRO A 97 -21.76 -10.52 15.39
CA PRO A 97 -22.27 -9.50 16.30
C PRO A 97 -21.15 -8.53 16.67
N SER A 98 -21.49 -7.25 16.83
CA SER A 98 -20.57 -6.12 17.09
C SER A 98 -19.60 -6.33 18.26
N GLN A 99 -19.88 -7.33 19.11
CA GLN A 99 -19.08 -7.70 20.27
C GLN A 99 -17.89 -8.62 19.98
N VAL A 100 -17.77 -9.21 18.79
CA VAL A 100 -16.54 -9.94 18.39
C VAL A 100 -15.54 -8.96 17.75
N ARG A 101 -15.13 -7.94 18.52
CA ARG A 101 -14.02 -7.08 18.12
C ARG A 101 -12.72 -7.85 18.35
N LEU A 102 -12.38 -8.74 17.41
CA LEU A 102 -11.03 -9.29 17.34
C LEU A 102 -10.08 -8.10 17.29
N LEU A 103 -9.20 -7.99 18.29
CA LEU A 103 -8.12 -7.01 18.32
C LEU A 103 -7.46 -6.97 16.94
N SER A 104 -7.20 -5.79 16.40
CA SER A 104 -6.42 -5.64 15.17
C SER A 104 -5.07 -6.34 15.31
N TYR A 105 -4.46 -6.70 14.18
CA TYR A 105 -3.13 -7.31 14.21
C TYR A 105 -2.14 -6.48 15.05
N THR A 106 -2.15 -5.16 14.87
CA THR A 106 -1.32 -4.21 15.59
C THR A 106 -1.59 -4.24 17.09
N GLU A 107 -2.85 -4.18 17.52
CA GLU A 107 -3.21 -4.27 18.94
C GLU A 107 -2.79 -5.62 19.54
N ARG A 108 -2.90 -6.73 18.79
CA ARG A 108 -2.41 -8.04 19.24
C ARG A 108 -0.89 -8.07 19.39
N GLN A 109 -0.13 -7.53 18.43
CA GLN A 109 1.33 -7.51 18.53
C GLN A 109 1.81 -6.59 19.65
N ALA A 110 1.17 -5.42 19.85
CA ALA A 110 1.47 -4.51 20.93
C ALA A 110 1.28 -5.16 22.31
N ARG A 111 0.19 -5.91 22.51
CA ARG A 111 -0.05 -6.67 23.74
C ARG A 111 0.98 -7.78 24.01
N LEU A 112 1.61 -8.30 22.96
CA LEU A 112 2.66 -9.33 23.10
C LEU A 112 4.02 -8.72 23.45
N GLY A 113 4.15 -7.39 23.51
CA GLY A 113 5.42 -6.71 23.81
C GLY A 113 6.53 -7.03 22.81
N ARG A 114 6.18 -7.43 21.58
CA ARG A 114 7.17 -7.83 20.57
C ARG A 114 7.81 -6.60 19.95
N PRO A 115 9.15 -6.53 19.87
CA PRO A 115 9.82 -5.42 19.19
C PRO A 115 9.55 -5.47 17.69
N VAL A 116 9.54 -4.29 17.07
CA VAL A 116 9.54 -4.17 15.60
C VAL A 116 10.97 -4.40 15.12
N SER A 117 11.14 -5.22 14.09
CA SER A 117 12.45 -5.44 13.48
C SER A 117 13.04 -4.12 12.94
N PRO A 118 14.36 -3.90 13.06
CA PRO A 118 15.02 -2.75 12.42
C PRO A 118 14.71 -2.73 10.92
N HIS A 119 14.58 -1.52 10.34
CA HIS A 119 14.16 -1.38 8.95
C HIS A 119 14.95 -0.27 8.27
N VAL A 120 14.62 1.02 8.50
CA VAL A 120 15.36 2.13 7.87
C VAL A 120 16.83 2.13 8.26
N GLU A 121 17.16 1.68 9.47
CA GLU A 121 18.51 1.68 10.01
C GLU A 121 19.45 0.67 9.34
N ILE A 122 18.89 -0.44 8.82
CA ILE A 122 19.66 -1.55 8.26
C ILE A 122 19.45 -1.73 6.76
N TYR A 123 18.53 -0.97 6.16
CA TYR A 123 18.17 -1.13 4.75
C TYR A 123 19.17 -0.43 3.84
N ALA A 124 19.73 -1.18 2.88
CA ALA A 124 20.57 -0.63 1.83
C ALA A 124 19.69 0.04 0.75
N PHE A 125 19.62 1.37 0.77
CA PHE A 125 18.74 2.12 -0.11
C PHE A 125 19.19 2.07 -1.58
N PRO A 126 18.38 1.51 -2.50
CA PRO A 126 18.65 1.64 -3.93
C PRO A 126 18.37 3.07 -4.41
N ILE A 127 19.00 3.48 -5.50
CA ILE A 127 18.82 4.84 -6.06
C ILE A 127 17.35 5.16 -6.37
N THR A 128 16.55 4.17 -6.76
CA THR A 128 15.12 4.33 -7.02
C THR A 128 14.35 4.74 -5.76
N ALA A 129 14.71 4.18 -4.60
CA ALA A 129 14.11 4.56 -3.31
C ALA A 129 14.52 5.98 -2.90
N LEU A 130 15.81 6.32 -3.05
CA LEU A 130 16.30 7.68 -2.81
C LEU A 130 15.63 8.70 -3.74
N SER A 131 15.38 8.31 -5.00
CA SER A 131 14.67 9.16 -5.96
C SER A 131 13.23 9.45 -5.52
N SER A 132 12.52 8.45 -5.00
CA SER A 132 11.17 8.61 -4.44
C SER A 132 11.15 9.48 -3.18
N ILE A 133 12.10 9.27 -2.26
CA ILE A 133 12.26 10.11 -1.06
C ILE A 133 12.52 11.56 -1.47
N THR A 134 13.45 11.78 -2.40
CA THR A 134 13.77 13.12 -2.90
C THR A 134 12.53 13.80 -3.48
N ASN A 135 11.69 13.08 -4.24
CA ASN A 135 10.46 13.65 -4.78
C ASN A 135 9.50 14.15 -3.69
N ARG A 136 9.39 13.42 -2.56
CA ARG A 136 8.59 13.88 -1.41
C ARG A 136 9.21 15.10 -0.75
N VAL A 137 10.52 15.07 -0.53
CA VAL A 137 11.24 16.19 0.10
C VAL A 137 11.14 17.46 -0.74
N THR A 138 11.33 17.37 -2.06
CA THR A 138 11.19 18.53 -2.95
C THR A 138 9.76 19.06 -2.97
N GLY A 139 8.75 18.18 -2.95
CA GLY A 139 7.34 18.57 -2.83
C GLY A 139 7.05 19.33 -1.54
N ILE A 140 7.46 18.77 -0.40
CA ILE A 140 7.28 19.42 0.93
C ILE A 140 8.00 20.76 0.98
N ALA A 141 9.25 20.82 0.50
CA ALA A 141 10.04 22.04 0.49
C ALA A 141 9.39 23.15 -0.34
N MET A 142 8.88 22.82 -1.54
CA MET A 142 8.15 23.78 -2.37
C MET A 142 6.85 24.24 -1.71
N SER A 143 6.02 23.31 -1.21
CA SER A 143 4.77 23.66 -0.52
C SER A 143 5.03 24.58 0.69
N GLY A 144 6.03 24.25 1.50
CA GLY A 144 6.44 25.09 2.63
C GLY A 144 6.98 26.45 2.19
N GLY A 145 7.80 26.49 1.14
CA GLY A 145 8.35 27.73 0.59
C GLY A 145 7.28 28.68 0.06
N PHE A 146 6.33 28.18 -0.75
CA PHE A 146 5.21 28.98 -1.24
C PHE A 146 4.30 29.45 -0.10
N ALA A 147 4.00 28.58 0.87
CA ALA A 147 3.19 28.96 2.02
C ALA A 147 3.87 30.05 2.87
N ALA A 148 5.19 29.95 3.08
CA ALA A 148 5.96 30.94 3.83
C ALA A 148 6.02 32.29 3.12
N VAL A 149 6.32 32.31 1.82
CA VAL A 149 6.29 33.54 1.01
C VAL A 149 4.90 34.17 1.02
N GLY A 150 3.85 33.36 0.82
CA GLY A 150 2.47 33.84 0.88
C GLY A 150 2.09 34.42 2.24
N ALA A 151 2.49 33.76 3.34
CA ALA A 151 2.27 34.26 4.69
C ALA A 151 3.00 35.59 4.96
N LEU A 152 4.25 35.72 4.51
CA LEU A 152 5.01 36.97 4.59
C LEU A 152 4.30 38.10 3.83
N SER A 153 3.82 37.84 2.62
CA SER A 153 3.07 38.83 1.84
C SER A 153 1.76 39.24 2.52
N ILE A 154 1.04 38.31 3.16
CA ILE A 154 -0.20 38.61 3.89
C ILE A 154 0.04 39.56 5.07
N VAL A 155 1.17 39.41 5.78
CA VAL A 155 1.52 40.31 6.89
C VAL A 155 2.18 41.62 6.42
N GLY A 156 2.19 41.89 5.11
CA GLY A 156 2.67 43.14 4.53
C GLY A 156 4.17 43.18 4.24
N ALA A 157 4.87 42.04 4.26
CA ALA A 157 6.28 42.01 3.89
C ALA A 157 6.47 42.11 2.36
N ASP A 158 7.34 43.01 1.93
CA ASP A 158 7.81 43.10 0.54
C ASP A 158 8.92 42.04 0.30
N VAL A 159 8.49 40.82 -0.01
CA VAL A 159 9.39 39.68 -0.25
C VAL A 159 10.38 39.97 -1.40
N PRO A 160 9.98 40.58 -2.54
CA PRO A 160 10.94 41.03 -3.55
C PRO A 160 12.02 41.96 -3.01
N ALA A 161 11.66 43.00 -2.25
CA ALA A 161 12.63 43.91 -1.66
C ALA A 161 13.58 43.20 -0.67
N LEU A 162 13.07 42.27 0.13
CA LEU A 162 13.90 41.44 1.02
C LEU A 162 14.89 40.56 0.27
N LEU A 163 14.48 39.97 -0.86
CA LEU A 163 15.39 39.19 -1.71
C LEU A 163 16.46 40.09 -2.34
N TYR A 164 16.11 41.29 -2.76
CA TYR A 164 17.07 42.24 -3.33
C TYR A 164 18.07 42.76 -2.31
N SER A 165 17.63 43.10 -1.10
CA SER A 165 18.55 43.51 -0.03
C SER A 165 19.49 42.37 0.38
N ALA A 166 18.98 41.13 0.44
CA ALA A 166 19.82 39.95 0.67
C ALA A 166 20.89 39.75 -0.41
N GLN A 167 20.57 40.03 -1.69
CA GLN A 167 21.53 39.96 -2.79
C GLN A 167 22.67 40.99 -2.67
N GLU A 168 22.42 42.13 -2.02
CA GLU A 168 23.43 43.18 -1.85
C GLU A 168 24.39 42.90 -0.68
N VAL A 169 23.90 42.26 0.39
CA VAL A 169 24.67 42.09 1.63
C VAL A 169 25.24 40.68 1.83
N ILE A 170 24.69 39.66 1.16
CA ILE A 170 25.12 38.26 1.32
C ILE A 170 25.84 37.80 0.05
N PRO A 171 27.17 37.56 0.11
CA PRO A 171 27.92 37.01 -1.01
C PRO A 171 27.33 35.69 -1.51
N PHE A 172 27.31 35.51 -2.84
CA PHE A 172 26.76 34.32 -3.52
C PHE A 172 25.27 34.02 -3.26
N PHE A 173 24.53 34.91 -2.60
CA PHE A 173 23.11 34.68 -2.32
C PHE A 173 22.30 34.47 -3.61
N ALA A 174 22.53 35.28 -4.64
CA ALA A 174 21.83 35.15 -5.92
C ALA A 174 22.01 33.76 -6.58
N PRO A 175 23.23 33.26 -6.87
CA PRO A 175 23.38 31.94 -7.48
C PRO A 175 22.92 30.80 -6.57
N VAL A 176 23.16 30.87 -5.25
CA VAL A 176 22.75 29.82 -4.30
C VAL A 176 21.22 29.75 -4.20
N SER A 177 20.54 30.87 -3.99
CA SER A 177 19.07 30.91 -3.91
C SER A 177 18.41 30.43 -5.20
N LYS A 178 18.94 30.81 -6.37
CA LYS A 178 18.48 30.31 -7.67
C LYS A 178 18.59 28.80 -7.77
N PHE A 179 19.73 28.21 -7.36
CA PHE A 179 19.88 26.75 -7.36
C PHE A 179 18.90 26.08 -6.40
N VAL A 180 18.80 26.58 -5.17
CA VAL A 180 17.94 26.04 -4.10
C VAL A 180 16.46 26.07 -4.49
N VAL A 181 16.04 27.05 -5.29
CA VAL A 181 14.66 27.13 -5.80
C VAL A 181 14.49 26.30 -7.08
N ALA A 182 15.42 26.40 -8.03
CA ALA A 182 15.28 25.74 -9.33
C ALA A 182 15.39 24.21 -9.23
N PHE A 183 16.34 23.69 -8.44
CA PHE A 183 16.55 22.25 -8.30
C PHE A 183 15.28 21.48 -7.86
N PRO A 184 14.60 21.83 -6.74
CA PRO A 184 13.42 21.09 -6.32
C PRO A 184 12.26 21.20 -7.32
N ILE A 185 12.08 22.35 -7.97
CA ILE A 185 11.07 22.54 -9.03
C ILE A 185 11.34 21.60 -10.20
N SER A 186 12.56 21.66 -10.76
CA SER A 186 12.96 20.82 -11.88
C SER A 186 12.89 19.33 -11.54
N TYR A 187 13.44 18.93 -10.39
CA TYR A 187 13.44 17.55 -9.95
C TYR A 187 12.02 17.00 -9.76
N HIS A 188 11.17 17.74 -9.04
CA HIS A 188 9.80 17.29 -8.75
C HIS A 188 8.97 17.19 -10.04
N PHE A 189 9.12 18.15 -10.96
CA PHE A 189 8.44 18.13 -12.25
C PHE A 189 8.88 16.94 -13.11
N LEU A 190 10.19 16.73 -13.28
CA LEU A 190 10.71 15.60 -14.05
C LEU A 190 10.31 14.25 -13.43
N CYS A 191 10.32 14.16 -12.09
CA CYS A 191 9.88 12.95 -11.39
C CYS A 191 8.37 12.72 -11.58
N GLY A 192 7.55 13.78 -11.54
CA GLY A 192 6.12 13.72 -11.83
C GLY A 192 5.85 13.24 -13.26
N ALA A 193 6.61 13.74 -14.24
CA ALA A 193 6.52 13.27 -15.63
C ALA A 193 6.88 11.78 -15.75
N ARG A 194 7.97 11.33 -15.10
CA ARG A 194 8.32 9.90 -15.04
C ARG A 194 7.21 9.07 -14.39
N GLN A 195 6.64 9.54 -13.29
CA GLN A 195 5.56 8.83 -12.61
C GLN A 195 4.31 8.72 -13.50
N ALA A 196 3.95 9.80 -14.19
CA ALA A 196 2.86 9.78 -15.16
C ALA A 196 3.11 8.77 -16.30
N VAL A 197 4.36 8.64 -16.77
CA VAL A 197 4.71 7.60 -17.76
C VAL A 197 4.51 6.21 -17.17
N TRP A 198 5.00 5.94 -15.96
CA TRP A 198 4.85 4.64 -15.29
C TRP A 198 3.39 4.28 -14.99
N ASP A 199 2.58 5.25 -14.58
CA ASP A 199 1.18 5.04 -14.25
C ASP A 199 0.35 4.71 -15.51
N ASN A 200 0.71 5.29 -16.66
CA ASN A 200 0.03 5.05 -17.94
C ASN A 200 0.60 3.86 -18.74
N ASN A 201 1.84 3.46 -18.48
CA ASN A 201 2.57 2.43 -19.21
C ASN A 201 3.29 1.50 -18.20
N PRO A 202 2.56 0.70 -17.41
CA PRO A 202 3.13 -0.08 -16.32
C PRO A 202 4.17 -1.12 -16.77
N GLU A 203 4.15 -1.53 -18.03
CA GLU A 203 5.12 -2.42 -18.65
C GLU A 203 6.54 -1.85 -18.71
N VAL A 204 6.70 -0.52 -18.63
CA VAL A 204 8.02 0.14 -18.56
C VAL A 204 8.55 0.29 -17.13
N LEU A 205 7.77 -0.14 -16.12
CA LEU A 205 8.21 -0.16 -14.73
C LEU A 205 9.01 -1.43 -14.45
N THR A 206 10.22 -1.51 -15.01
CA THR A 206 11.10 -2.67 -14.86
C THR A 206 12.33 -2.34 -14.02
N VAL A 207 12.87 -3.34 -13.31
CA VAL A 207 14.09 -3.18 -12.49
C VAL A 207 15.27 -2.61 -13.31
N PRO A 208 15.52 -3.07 -14.56
CA PRO A 208 16.60 -2.52 -15.39
C PRO A 208 16.42 -1.03 -15.75
N GLN A 209 15.18 -0.55 -15.86
CA GLN A 209 14.88 0.84 -16.24
C GLN A 209 14.76 1.78 -15.03
N ALA A 210 14.39 1.25 -13.87
CA ALA A 210 14.15 2.05 -12.67
C ALA A 210 15.39 2.81 -12.16
N ALA A 211 16.57 2.16 -12.18
CA ALA A 211 17.80 2.80 -11.71
C ALA A 211 18.34 3.87 -12.68
N PRO A 212 18.51 3.60 -14.00
CA PRO A 212 18.97 4.62 -14.95
C PRO A 212 18.07 5.84 -15.01
N THR A 213 16.75 5.65 -15.04
CA THR A 213 15.79 6.77 -15.03
C THR A 213 15.91 7.60 -13.76
N SER A 214 16.22 6.99 -12.61
CA SER A 214 16.46 7.72 -11.36
C SER A 214 17.72 8.58 -11.41
N TYR A 215 18.83 8.06 -11.95
CA TYR A 215 20.04 8.86 -12.17
C TYR A 215 19.79 10.03 -13.14
N ALA A 216 19.03 9.78 -14.22
CA ALA A 216 18.68 10.81 -15.19
C ALA A 216 17.88 11.96 -14.55
N LEU A 217 16.99 11.68 -13.60
CA LEU A 217 16.27 12.72 -12.85
C LEU A 217 17.23 13.61 -12.03
N PHE A 218 18.13 13.00 -11.26
CA PHE A 218 19.10 13.76 -10.47
C PHE A 218 20.02 14.59 -11.36
N GLY A 219 20.56 13.98 -12.42
CA GLY A 219 21.44 14.67 -13.37
C GLY A 219 20.73 15.81 -14.10
N GLY A 220 19.54 15.55 -14.63
CA GLY A 220 18.75 16.57 -15.34
C GLY A 220 18.37 17.75 -14.44
N ALA A 221 17.91 17.48 -13.22
CA ALA A 221 17.58 18.53 -12.27
C ALA A 221 18.80 19.32 -11.80
N ALA A 222 19.95 18.67 -11.61
CA ALA A 222 21.19 19.35 -11.26
C ALA A 222 21.66 20.29 -12.38
N VAL A 223 21.60 19.84 -13.64
CA VAL A 223 21.93 20.67 -14.81
C VAL A 223 21.01 21.89 -14.90
N LEU A 224 19.70 21.69 -14.76
CA LEU A 224 18.73 22.79 -14.79
C LEU A 224 18.94 23.77 -13.63
N GLY A 225 19.18 23.26 -12.42
CA GLY A 225 19.46 24.09 -11.24
C GLY A 225 20.74 24.90 -11.39
N LEU A 226 21.83 24.28 -11.88
CA LEU A 226 23.10 24.97 -12.12
C LEU A 226 22.98 26.00 -13.25
N GLY A 227 22.23 25.68 -14.31
CA GLY A 227 21.92 26.62 -15.38
C GLY A 227 21.18 27.85 -14.85
N ALA A 228 20.16 27.66 -14.01
CA ALA A 228 19.46 28.75 -13.36
C ALA A 228 20.39 29.59 -12.46
N ALA A 229 21.28 28.95 -11.71
CA ALA A 229 22.25 29.64 -10.86
C ALA A 229 23.26 30.49 -11.65
N ALA A 230 23.68 30.03 -12.83
CA ALA A 230 24.66 30.69 -13.67
C ALA A 230 24.07 31.89 -14.45
N ILE A 231 22.78 31.89 -14.75
CA ILE A 231 22.13 32.95 -15.52
C ILE A 231 21.80 34.13 -14.60
N THR A 232 22.31 35.31 -14.94
CA THR A 232 21.91 36.58 -14.30
C THR A 232 21.26 37.47 -15.35
N ILE A 233 19.96 37.71 -15.21
CA ILE A 233 19.23 38.68 -16.02
C ILE A 233 19.68 40.07 -15.55
N LYS A 234 20.18 40.90 -16.47
CA LYS A 234 20.50 42.30 -16.16
C LYS A 234 19.22 43.01 -15.73
N ARG A 235 19.27 43.74 -14.62
CA ARG A 235 18.19 44.64 -14.22
C ARG A 235 18.21 45.84 -15.20
N GLU A 236 17.10 46.06 -15.89
CA GLU A 236 16.80 47.36 -16.53
C GLU A 236 16.21 48.31 -15.49
#